data_AF-A0A2W6BW66-F1
#
_entry.id   AF-A0A2W6BW66-F1
#
_cell.length_a   1.000
_cell.length_b   1.000
_cell.length_c   1.000
_cell.angle_alpha   90.00
_cell.angle_beta   90.00
_cell.angle_gamma   90.00
#
_symmetry.space_group_name_H-M   'P 1'
#
loop_
_entity.id
_entity.type
_entity.pdbx_description
1 polymer ?
#
loop_
_entity_poly.entity_id
_entity_poly.type
_entity_poly.pdbx_seq_one_letter_code
_entity_poly.pdbx_strand_id
1 'polypeptide(L)'
;MRELRRFSVGTEILAGLGVIETLHANVAALEISKPALVCDQGLLRTGLLDGVLEQLGGALAAAPISVAPEPTIEAAEKAACVARGAEADGVVAVGGGSGLAVGKAVAAGLANHVPLATLAGRDRARIRAAPVLAIPTTAGSGSEVSSVFVLQDPARPAAVVFQARHYAPRIALLDGDFLRSLPREPMLYAALDALSHCLEALWARGASTFSDALATRAAGQIHEMLPPA
;
A
#
# COMPACT_ATOMS: atom_id res chain seq x y z
N MET A 1 -11.73 -4.19 35.26
CA MET A 1 -10.55 -4.05 34.36
C MET A 1 -10.71 -2.75 33.58
N ARG A 2 -9.71 -1.87 33.56
CA ARG A 2 -9.75 -0.68 32.69
C ARG A 2 -9.50 -1.12 31.25
N GLU A 3 -10.43 -0.81 30.35
CA GLU A 3 -10.32 -1.13 28.92
C GLU A 3 -9.30 -0.17 28.29
N LEU A 4 -8.10 -0.68 27.95
CA LEU A 4 -7.07 0.10 27.28
C LEU A 4 -7.46 0.29 25.80
N ARG A 5 -7.81 1.51 25.40
CA ARG A 5 -8.02 1.87 23.99
C ARG A 5 -6.78 2.60 23.45
N ARG A 6 -6.30 2.21 22.27
CA ARG A 6 -5.12 2.79 21.60
C ARG A 6 -5.50 3.15 20.17
N PHE A 7 -5.23 4.40 19.79
CA PHE A 7 -5.30 4.88 18.41
C PHE A 7 -3.90 5.31 17.97
N SER A 8 -3.45 4.84 16.81
CA SER A 8 -2.16 5.25 16.23
C SER A 8 -2.14 4.92 14.74
N VAL A 9 -1.73 5.88 13.92
CA VAL A 9 -1.32 5.66 12.54
C VAL A 9 0.21 5.59 12.54
N GLY A 10 0.77 4.44 12.14
CA GLY A 10 2.21 4.21 12.20
C GLY A 10 2.98 4.74 10.97
N THR A 11 2.25 5.25 10.00
CA THR A 11 2.74 5.76 8.72
C THR A 11 2.79 7.28 8.76
N GLU A 12 3.91 7.86 8.34
CA GLU A 12 4.01 9.29 8.06
C GLU A 12 3.35 9.60 6.72
N ILE A 13 2.55 10.66 6.66
CA ILE A 13 1.76 11.00 5.47
C ILE A 13 2.19 12.37 4.98
N LEU A 14 2.66 12.43 3.74
CA LEU A 14 2.91 13.67 3.01
C LEU A 14 1.87 13.76 1.89
N ALA A 15 1.10 14.84 1.84
CA ALA A 15 0.01 15.01 0.91
C ALA A 15 0.07 16.36 0.20
N GLY A 16 -0.17 16.37 -1.10
CA GLY A 16 -0.12 17.58 -1.91
C GLY A 16 -0.07 17.27 -3.40
N LEU A 17 0.00 18.30 -4.23
CA LEU A 17 0.37 18.14 -5.64
C LEU A 17 1.89 18.19 -5.76
N GLY A 18 2.47 17.30 -6.57
CA GLY A 18 3.92 17.25 -6.81
C GLY A 18 4.75 16.77 -5.62
N VAL A 19 4.13 16.19 -4.59
CA VAL A 19 4.85 15.65 -3.43
C VAL A 19 5.80 14.50 -3.84
N ILE A 20 5.61 13.90 -5.01
CA ILE A 20 6.53 12.95 -5.62
C ILE A 20 7.96 13.49 -5.77
N GLU A 21 8.15 14.81 -5.92
CA GLU A 21 9.47 15.45 -5.98
C GLU A 21 10.30 15.25 -4.70
N THR A 22 9.64 14.89 -3.60
CA THR A 22 10.30 14.59 -2.31
C THR A 22 10.70 13.12 -2.18
N LEU A 23 10.40 12.26 -3.17
CA LEU A 23 10.60 10.82 -3.08
C LEU A 23 12.05 10.44 -2.75
N HIS A 24 13.04 11.03 -3.43
CA HIS A 24 14.45 10.75 -3.20
C HIS A 24 14.86 10.99 -1.73
N ALA A 25 14.42 12.11 -1.15
CA ALA A 25 14.74 12.49 0.23
C ALA A 25 14.07 11.54 1.24
N ASN A 26 12.82 11.14 0.96
CA ASN A 26 12.09 10.20 1.81
C ASN A 26 12.65 8.78 1.74
N VAL A 27 13.09 8.32 0.56
CA VAL A 27 13.79 7.03 0.40
C VAL A 27 15.10 7.03 1.19
N ALA A 28 15.88 8.11 1.10
CA ALA A 28 17.11 8.27 1.88
C ALA A 28 16.86 8.33 3.40
N ALA A 29 15.79 9.01 3.84
CA ALA A 29 15.39 9.07 5.25
C ALA A 29 14.97 7.70 5.83
N LEU A 30 14.56 6.76 4.96
CA LEU A 30 14.29 5.37 5.33
C LEU A 30 15.52 4.47 5.28
N GLU A 31 16.70 5.04 5.01
CA GLU A 31 17.96 4.31 4.83
C GLU A 31 17.90 3.26 3.72
N ILE A 32 17.06 3.49 2.71
CA ILE A 32 16.91 2.63 1.54
C ILE A 32 17.91 3.09 0.48
N SER A 33 18.91 2.27 0.18
CA SER A 33 19.93 2.57 -0.84
C SER A 33 19.61 1.91 -2.18
N LYS A 34 18.92 0.77 -2.16
CA LYS A 34 18.63 -0.06 -3.34
C LYS A 34 17.17 -0.51 -3.34
N PRO A 35 16.20 0.39 -3.64
CA PRO A 35 14.79 0.05 -3.60
C PRO A 35 14.38 -0.95 -4.69
N ALA A 36 13.51 -1.90 -4.32
CA ALA A 36 12.65 -2.57 -5.29
C ALA A 36 11.43 -1.68 -5.59
N LEU A 37 11.20 -1.36 -6.86
CA LEU A 37 10.00 -0.67 -7.30
C LEU A 37 8.92 -1.69 -7.67
N VAL A 38 7.82 -1.70 -6.90
CA VAL A 38 6.63 -2.52 -7.18
C VAL A 38 5.52 -1.60 -7.68
N CYS A 39 4.88 -1.95 -8.79
CA CYS A 39 3.82 -1.12 -9.35
C CYS A 39 2.65 -1.91 -9.94
N ASP A 40 1.47 -1.30 -10.00
CA ASP A 40 0.36 -1.86 -10.76
C ASP A 40 0.71 -1.92 -12.26
N GLN A 41 0.37 -3.03 -12.92
CA GLN A 41 0.62 -3.22 -14.35
C GLN A 41 -0.06 -2.16 -15.22
N GLY A 42 -1.21 -1.63 -14.78
CA GLY A 42 -1.90 -0.54 -15.46
C GLY A 42 -1.09 0.74 -15.58
N LEU A 43 -0.13 0.98 -14.67
CA LEU A 43 0.68 2.20 -14.65
C LEU A 43 1.78 2.22 -15.72
N LEU A 44 2.21 1.05 -16.20
CA LEU A 44 3.31 0.93 -17.18
C LEU A 44 3.07 1.71 -18.48
N ARG A 45 1.82 2.06 -18.79
CA ARG A 45 1.44 2.76 -20.04
C ARG A 45 0.97 4.20 -19.81
N THR A 46 1.06 4.70 -18.59
CA THR A 46 0.47 6.00 -18.20
C THR A 46 1.48 7.15 -18.20
N GLY A 47 2.78 6.86 -18.23
CA GLY A 47 3.86 7.84 -18.02
C GLY A 47 4.05 8.28 -16.56
N LEU A 48 3.15 7.90 -15.65
CA LEU A 48 3.24 8.28 -14.23
C LEU A 48 4.47 7.69 -13.52
N LEU A 49 4.93 6.52 -13.98
CA LEU A 49 6.13 5.90 -13.43
C LEU A 49 7.40 6.66 -13.83
N ASP A 50 7.39 7.48 -14.87
CA ASP A 50 8.60 8.16 -15.34
C ASP A 50 9.12 9.13 -14.27
N GLY A 51 8.24 9.89 -13.63
CA GLY A 51 8.60 10.76 -12.52
C GLY A 51 9.10 9.99 -11.29
N VAL A 52 8.54 8.80 -11.03
CA VAL A 52 9.04 7.91 -9.96
C VAL A 52 10.45 7.42 -10.29
N LEU A 53 10.66 6.94 -11.51
CA LEU A 53 11.95 6.44 -11.98
C LEU A 53 13.01 7.54 -11.99
N GLU A 54 12.66 8.76 -12.40
CA GLU A 54 13.54 9.92 -12.36
C GLU A 54 13.99 10.24 -10.94
N GLN A 55 13.06 10.26 -9.99
CA GLN A 55 13.35 10.52 -8.57
C GLN A 55 14.16 9.41 -7.90
N LEU A 56 13.94 8.14 -8.29
CA LEU A 56 14.75 7.02 -7.81
C LEU A 56 16.10 6.92 -8.51
N GLY A 57 16.24 7.55 -9.68
CA GLY A 57 17.46 7.55 -10.49
C GLY A 57 18.00 6.14 -10.73
N GLY A 58 19.32 6.00 -10.65
CA GLY A 58 20.02 4.71 -10.80
C GLY A 58 20.01 3.81 -9.56
N ALA A 59 19.26 4.14 -8.50
CA ALA A 59 19.27 3.39 -7.24
C ALA A 59 18.47 2.08 -7.31
N LEU A 60 17.63 1.89 -8.34
CA LEU A 60 16.76 0.72 -8.45
C LEU A 60 17.53 -0.61 -8.38
N ALA A 61 17.02 -1.54 -7.57
CA ALA A 61 17.61 -2.86 -7.44
C ALA A 61 17.55 -3.65 -8.75
N ALA A 62 16.43 -3.54 -9.46
CA ALA A 62 16.13 -4.21 -10.71
C ALA A 62 15.09 -3.41 -11.51
N ALA A 63 14.73 -3.92 -12.69
CA ALA A 63 13.60 -3.40 -13.44
C ALA A 63 12.30 -3.41 -12.59
N PRO A 64 11.37 -2.47 -12.83
CA PRO A 64 10.13 -2.38 -12.07
C PRO A 64 9.34 -3.71 -12.08
N ILE A 65 8.87 -4.11 -10.91
CA ILE A 65 8.06 -5.31 -10.73
C ILE A 65 6.59 -4.90 -10.89
N SER A 66 6.01 -5.23 -12.04
CA SER A 66 4.59 -4.96 -12.29
C SER A 66 3.69 -6.08 -11.77
N VAL A 67 2.54 -5.73 -11.20
CA VAL A 67 1.55 -6.68 -10.69
C VAL A 67 0.16 -6.50 -11.27
N ALA A 68 -0.49 -7.64 -11.51
CA ALA A 68 -1.87 -7.69 -11.96
C ALA A 68 -2.83 -7.40 -10.79
N PRO A 69 -4.08 -6.98 -11.08
CA PRO A 69 -5.16 -6.94 -10.10
C PRO A 69 -5.35 -8.31 -9.43
N GLU A 70 -5.88 -8.30 -8.20
CA GLU A 70 -6.11 -9.52 -7.41
C GLU A 70 -4.84 -10.40 -7.29
N PRO A 71 -3.72 -9.85 -6.78
CA PRO A 71 -2.43 -10.54 -6.81
C PRO A 71 -2.45 -11.82 -5.98
N THR A 72 -1.88 -12.88 -6.53
CA THR A 72 -1.77 -14.17 -5.85
C THR A 72 -0.55 -14.22 -4.92
N ILE A 73 -0.58 -15.13 -3.94
CA ILE A 73 0.59 -15.43 -3.09
C ILE A 73 1.79 -15.82 -3.96
N GLU A 74 1.57 -16.62 -5.00
CA GLU A 74 2.64 -17.04 -5.92
C GLU A 74 3.26 -15.86 -6.67
N ALA A 75 2.44 -14.91 -7.16
CA ALA A 75 2.93 -13.72 -7.84
C ALA A 75 3.76 -12.83 -6.88
N ALA A 76 3.29 -12.66 -5.65
CA ALA A 76 4.01 -11.92 -4.62
C ALA A 76 5.33 -12.62 -4.21
N GLU A 77 5.37 -13.96 -4.17
CA GLU A 77 6.59 -14.72 -3.88
C GLU A 77 7.63 -14.55 -4.99
N LYS A 78 7.19 -14.59 -6.26
CA LYS A 78 8.05 -14.32 -7.42
C LYS A 78 8.62 -12.90 -7.37
N ALA A 79 7.77 -11.92 -7.06
CA ALA A 79 8.20 -10.53 -6.87
C ALA A 79 9.25 -10.40 -5.75
N ALA A 80 9.04 -11.07 -4.62
CA ALA A 80 9.98 -11.08 -3.50
C ALA A 80 11.32 -11.75 -3.87
N CYS A 81 11.27 -12.83 -4.67
CA CYS A 81 12.46 -13.50 -5.19
C CYS A 81 13.28 -12.59 -6.11
N VAL A 82 12.62 -11.87 -7.03
CA VAL A 82 13.28 -10.89 -7.92
C VAL A 82 13.94 -9.79 -7.09
N ALA A 83 13.21 -9.18 -6.15
CA ALA A 83 13.76 -8.14 -5.28
C ALA A 83 14.94 -8.64 -4.44
N ARG A 84 14.86 -9.87 -3.92
CA ARG A 84 15.94 -10.49 -3.12
C ARG A 84 17.18 -10.81 -3.97
N GLY A 85 17.00 -11.39 -5.15
CA GLY A 85 18.10 -11.68 -6.07
C GLY A 85 18.79 -10.42 -6.59
N ALA A 86 18.07 -9.31 -6.59
CA ALA A 86 18.57 -7.97 -6.88
C ALA A 86 19.17 -7.27 -5.65
N GLU A 87 19.20 -7.91 -4.48
CA GLU A 87 19.72 -7.37 -3.22
C GLU A 87 19.01 -6.08 -2.77
N ALA A 88 17.71 -5.98 -2.99
CA ALA A 88 16.94 -4.82 -2.55
C ALA A 88 16.90 -4.72 -1.02
N ASP A 89 17.03 -3.51 -0.49
CA ASP A 89 17.03 -3.21 0.96
C ASP A 89 15.75 -2.51 1.44
N GLY A 90 14.88 -2.13 0.52
CA GLY A 90 13.58 -1.53 0.79
C GLY A 90 12.65 -1.59 -0.42
N VAL A 91 11.43 -1.09 -0.26
CA VAL A 91 10.42 -1.12 -1.30
C VAL A 91 9.80 0.25 -1.51
N VAL A 92 9.68 0.66 -2.77
CA VAL A 92 8.81 1.74 -3.21
C VAL A 92 7.63 1.10 -3.93
N ALA A 93 6.42 1.27 -3.39
CA ALA A 93 5.20 0.66 -3.92
C ALA A 93 4.28 1.73 -4.52
N VAL A 94 3.94 1.60 -5.80
CA VAL A 94 3.15 2.59 -6.56
C VAL A 94 1.93 1.93 -7.16
N GLY A 95 0.73 2.30 -6.73
CA GLY A 95 -0.49 1.68 -7.26
C GLY A 95 -1.71 1.85 -6.38
N GLY A 96 -2.80 1.18 -6.73
CA GLY A 96 -3.93 0.96 -5.84
C GLY A 96 -3.66 -0.17 -4.82
N GLY A 97 -4.74 -0.75 -4.31
CA GLY A 97 -4.66 -1.79 -3.28
C GLY A 97 -3.78 -2.99 -3.66
N SER A 98 -3.78 -3.40 -4.93
CA SER A 98 -3.02 -4.55 -5.43
C SER A 98 -1.50 -4.32 -5.39
N GLY A 99 -1.00 -3.26 -6.04
CA GLY A 99 0.41 -2.90 -6.05
C GLY A 99 0.95 -2.62 -4.64
N LEU A 100 0.18 -1.92 -3.81
CA LEU A 100 0.54 -1.68 -2.42
C LEU A 100 0.57 -2.96 -1.58
N ALA A 101 -0.37 -3.89 -1.79
CA ALA A 101 -0.39 -5.18 -1.12
C ALA A 101 0.86 -6.01 -1.47
N VAL A 102 1.21 -6.07 -2.75
CA VAL A 102 2.41 -6.80 -3.20
C VAL A 102 3.67 -6.11 -2.71
N GLY A 103 3.74 -4.78 -2.69
CA GLY A 103 4.87 -4.04 -2.12
C GLY A 103 5.16 -4.44 -0.67
N LYS A 104 4.11 -4.56 0.15
CA LYS A 104 4.23 -5.05 1.54
C LYS A 104 4.64 -6.52 1.60
N ALA A 105 4.13 -7.35 0.69
CA ALA A 105 4.51 -8.77 0.61
C ALA A 105 5.98 -8.94 0.22
N VAL A 106 6.48 -8.16 -0.74
CA VAL A 106 7.90 -8.11 -1.12
C VAL A 106 8.75 -7.70 0.08
N ALA A 107 8.37 -6.64 0.80
CA ALA A 107 9.09 -6.21 2.00
C ALA A 107 9.10 -7.27 3.11
N ALA A 108 8.00 -8.01 3.28
CA ALA A 108 7.94 -9.13 4.21
C ALA A 108 8.87 -10.27 3.80
N GLY A 109 8.89 -10.60 2.50
CA GLY A 109 9.74 -11.65 1.92
C GLY A 109 11.22 -11.29 1.81
N LEU A 110 11.58 -10.00 1.74
CA LEU A 110 12.97 -9.54 1.84
C LEU A 110 13.55 -9.85 3.22
N ALA A 111 12.77 -9.61 4.28
CA ALA A 111 13.23 -9.79 5.66
C ALA A 111 13.03 -11.22 6.21
N ASN A 112 11.91 -11.87 5.86
CA ASN A 112 11.57 -13.21 6.32
C ASN A 112 11.83 -14.17 5.16
N HIS A 113 13.00 -14.80 5.12
CA HIS A 113 13.41 -15.77 4.10
C HIS A 113 12.67 -17.12 4.20
N VAL A 114 11.35 -17.06 4.32
CA VAL A 114 10.42 -18.20 4.41
C VAL A 114 9.33 -18.02 3.35
N PRO A 115 8.60 -19.09 2.97
CA PRO A 115 7.50 -18.94 2.03
C PRO A 115 6.44 -17.98 2.57
N LEU A 116 5.99 -17.02 1.75
CA LEU A 116 5.04 -15.98 2.14
C LEU A 116 3.77 -16.57 2.73
N ALA A 117 3.27 -17.69 2.18
CA ALA A 117 2.08 -18.38 2.70
C ALA A 117 2.16 -18.70 4.21
N THR A 118 3.37 -18.91 4.76
CA THR A 118 3.57 -19.18 6.19
C THR A 118 3.36 -17.95 7.08
N LEU A 119 3.41 -16.75 6.48
CA LEU A 119 3.18 -15.46 7.12
C LEU A 119 1.69 -15.08 7.18
N ALA A 120 0.80 -15.90 6.61
CA ALA A 120 -0.64 -15.67 6.58
C ALA A 120 -1.25 -15.66 7.99
N GLY A 121 -2.10 -14.67 8.25
CA GLY A 121 -2.71 -14.40 9.54
C GLY A 121 -2.06 -13.23 10.27
N ARG A 122 -2.35 -13.15 11.57
CA ARG A 122 -1.92 -12.05 12.44
C ARG A 122 -0.61 -12.34 13.15
N ASP A 123 0.32 -11.39 13.09
CA ASP A 123 1.60 -11.34 13.79
C ASP A 123 2.45 -12.62 13.61
N ARG A 124 2.49 -13.15 12.38
CA ARG A 124 3.20 -14.40 12.02
C ARG A 124 4.64 -14.20 11.56
N ALA A 125 4.98 -13.01 11.05
CA ALA A 125 6.35 -12.65 10.73
C ALA A 125 7.18 -12.51 12.01
N ARG A 126 8.33 -13.19 12.05
CA ARG A 126 9.25 -13.14 13.19
C ARG A 126 10.23 -11.98 13.08
N ILE A 127 10.56 -11.60 11.84
CA ILE A 127 11.47 -10.51 11.51
C ILE A 127 10.64 -9.36 10.96
N ARG A 128 10.98 -8.14 11.40
CA ARG A 128 10.35 -6.92 10.88
C ARG A 128 10.56 -6.85 9.37
N ALA A 129 9.49 -6.58 8.62
CA ALA A 129 9.57 -6.35 7.18
C ALA A 129 10.52 -5.19 6.85
N ALA A 130 11.12 -5.24 5.66
CA ALA A 130 11.90 -4.14 5.08
C ALA A 130 11.04 -2.85 5.03
N PRO A 131 11.65 -1.65 5.06
CA PRO A 131 10.89 -0.41 4.95
C PRO A 131 10.15 -0.32 3.61
N VAL A 132 8.92 0.20 3.67
CA VAL A 132 8.06 0.45 2.51
C VAL A 132 7.72 1.93 2.46
N LEU A 133 7.89 2.55 1.30
CA LEU A 133 7.32 3.85 0.96
C LEU A 133 6.18 3.61 -0.06
N ALA A 134 4.99 4.12 0.24
CA ALA A 134 3.80 3.92 -0.57
C ALA A 134 3.42 5.19 -1.35
N ILE A 135 3.06 5.03 -2.62
CA ILE A 135 2.52 6.09 -3.50
C ILE A 135 1.19 5.57 -4.07
N PRO A 136 0.06 5.84 -3.40
CA PRO A 136 -1.24 5.38 -3.86
C PRO A 136 -1.65 6.10 -5.15
N THR A 137 -2.17 5.35 -6.12
CA THR A 137 -2.71 5.89 -7.39
C THR A 137 -4.23 5.78 -7.47
N THR A 138 -4.87 5.37 -6.37
CA THR A 138 -6.32 5.37 -6.19
C THR A 138 -6.66 5.94 -4.82
N ALA A 139 -7.81 6.62 -4.71
CA ALA A 139 -8.31 7.16 -3.46
C ALA A 139 -9.40 6.23 -2.88
N GLY A 140 -9.00 5.02 -2.46
CA GLY A 140 -9.95 3.97 -2.05
C GLY A 140 -9.47 3.08 -0.91
N SER A 141 -8.49 2.23 -1.21
CA SER A 141 -8.15 1.08 -0.34
C SER A 141 -7.61 1.44 1.05
N GLY A 142 -7.02 2.63 1.24
CA GLY A 142 -6.29 3.00 2.46
C GLY A 142 -5.09 2.10 2.75
N SER A 143 -4.63 1.31 1.78
CA SER A 143 -3.54 0.36 1.96
C SER A 143 -2.23 1.06 2.32
N GLU A 144 -2.02 2.28 1.85
CA GLU A 144 -0.85 3.12 2.14
C GLU A 144 -0.67 3.42 3.64
N VAL A 145 -1.73 3.33 4.46
CA VAL A 145 -1.68 3.55 5.93
C VAL A 145 -2.06 2.30 6.74
N SER A 146 -2.40 1.19 6.06
CA SER A 146 -2.86 -0.04 6.69
C SER A 146 -1.71 -1.01 6.99
N SER A 147 -1.77 -1.67 8.14
CA SER A 147 -0.85 -2.76 8.50
C SER A 147 -1.31 -4.14 8.00
N VAL A 148 -2.26 -4.14 7.05
CA VAL A 148 -2.84 -5.33 6.43
C VAL A 148 -2.54 -5.32 4.94
N PHE A 149 -2.33 -6.51 4.39
CA PHE A 149 -2.46 -6.76 2.96
C PHE A 149 -3.16 -8.10 2.72
N VAL A 150 -3.75 -8.22 1.55
CA VAL A 150 -4.49 -9.41 1.13
C VAL A 150 -3.90 -9.94 -0.17
N LEU A 151 -3.81 -11.25 -0.29
CA LEU A 151 -3.36 -11.94 -1.50
C LEU A 151 -4.32 -13.09 -1.80
N GLN A 152 -4.47 -13.41 -3.07
CA GLN A 152 -5.30 -14.53 -3.50
C GLN A 152 -4.54 -15.86 -3.40
N ASP A 153 -5.25 -16.91 -3.03
CA ASP A 153 -4.78 -18.30 -3.09
C ASP A 153 -5.75 -19.06 -3.99
N PRO A 154 -5.35 -19.48 -5.21
CA PRO A 154 -6.23 -20.22 -6.12
C PRO A 154 -6.83 -21.50 -5.52
N ALA A 155 -6.22 -22.05 -4.46
CA ALA A 155 -6.75 -23.20 -3.73
C ALA A 155 -7.85 -22.84 -2.72
N ARG A 156 -8.16 -21.55 -2.52
CA ARG A 156 -9.15 -21.07 -1.55
C ARG A 156 -10.09 -20.06 -2.20
N PRO A 157 -11.39 -20.09 -1.86
CA PRO A 157 -12.34 -19.11 -2.40
C PRO A 157 -12.20 -17.71 -1.75
N ALA A 158 -11.61 -17.64 -0.55
CA ALA A 158 -11.46 -16.40 0.20
C ALA A 158 -10.01 -15.89 0.11
N ALA A 159 -9.87 -14.56 0.02
CA ALA A 159 -8.57 -13.90 0.07
C ALA A 159 -7.83 -14.22 1.38
N VAL A 160 -6.52 -14.37 1.28
CA VAL A 160 -5.64 -14.66 2.42
C VAL A 160 -5.13 -13.35 3.01
N VAL A 161 -5.40 -13.16 4.30
CA VAL A 161 -5.07 -11.93 5.02
C VAL A 161 -3.71 -12.05 5.70
N PHE A 162 -2.89 -11.01 5.58
CA PHE A 162 -1.61 -10.86 6.25
C PHE A 162 -1.64 -9.60 7.10
N GLN A 163 -1.39 -9.74 8.40
CA GLN A 163 -1.47 -8.61 9.33
C GLN A 163 -0.30 -8.63 10.30
N ALA A 164 0.46 -7.54 10.33
CA ALA A 164 1.44 -7.29 11.38
C ALA A 164 1.67 -5.79 11.45
N ARG A 165 1.86 -5.23 12.65
CA ARG A 165 2.02 -3.78 12.84
C ARG A 165 3.11 -3.16 11.98
N HIS A 166 4.17 -3.94 11.69
CA HIS A 166 5.31 -3.51 10.89
C HIS A 166 5.12 -3.68 9.37
N TYR A 167 3.96 -4.13 8.89
CA TYR A 167 3.62 -4.13 7.46
C TYR A 167 3.07 -2.79 6.98
N ALA A 168 2.68 -1.90 7.90
CA ALA A 168 2.29 -0.55 7.53
C ALA A 168 3.48 0.15 6.85
N PRO A 169 3.27 0.83 5.71
CA PRO A 169 4.29 1.67 5.09
C PRO A 169 4.84 2.67 6.10
N ARG A 170 6.13 2.99 5.99
CA ARG A 170 6.78 3.99 6.83
C ARG A 170 6.33 5.39 6.43
N ILE A 171 6.27 5.62 5.12
CA ILE A 171 5.90 6.88 4.50
C ILE A 171 4.85 6.60 3.42
N ALA A 172 3.83 7.44 3.33
CA ALA A 172 2.87 7.49 2.24
C ALA A 172 2.91 8.88 1.58
N LEU A 173 3.16 8.91 0.27
CA LEU A 173 3.13 10.13 -0.54
C LEU A 173 1.79 10.18 -1.30
N LEU A 174 0.83 10.92 -0.74
CA LEU A 174 -0.48 11.17 -1.33
C LEU A 174 -0.37 12.30 -2.35
N ASP A 175 0.10 11.95 -3.55
CA ASP A 175 0.23 12.90 -4.66
C ASP A 175 -1.03 12.94 -5.53
N GLY A 176 -1.69 14.10 -5.55
CA GLY A 176 -2.93 14.29 -6.31
C GLY A 176 -2.74 14.13 -7.83
N ASP A 177 -1.53 14.28 -8.37
CA ASP A 177 -1.30 14.14 -9.81
C ASP A 177 -1.45 12.68 -10.29
N PHE A 178 -1.19 11.69 -9.42
CA PHE A 178 -1.45 10.28 -9.72
C PHE A 178 -2.94 9.93 -9.76
N LEU A 179 -3.79 10.74 -9.11
CA LEU A 179 -5.24 10.57 -9.12
C LEU A 179 -5.90 11.19 -10.36
N ARG A 180 -5.32 12.26 -10.93
CA ARG A 180 -5.86 12.93 -12.13
C ARG A 180 -5.90 12.03 -13.35
N SER A 181 -4.96 11.11 -13.45
CA SER A 181 -4.85 10.13 -14.53
C SER A 181 -5.73 8.89 -14.34
N LEU A 182 -6.36 8.73 -13.18
CA LEU A 182 -7.20 7.56 -12.90
C LEU A 182 -8.49 7.62 -13.75
N PRO A 183 -8.80 6.60 -14.55
CA PRO A 183 -10.03 6.60 -15.33
C PRO A 183 -11.27 6.67 -14.43
N ARG A 184 -12.36 7.25 -14.95
CA ARG A 184 -13.59 7.54 -14.20
C ARG A 184 -14.16 6.31 -13.48
N GLU A 185 -14.21 5.17 -14.14
CA GLU A 185 -14.84 3.96 -13.59
C GLU A 185 -14.04 3.38 -12.39
N PRO A 186 -12.72 3.11 -12.50
CA PRO A 186 -11.88 2.79 -11.33
C PRO A 186 -11.94 3.84 -10.20
N MET A 187 -12.04 5.12 -10.53
CA MET A 187 -12.17 6.20 -9.54
C MET A 187 -13.48 6.07 -8.74
N LEU A 188 -14.59 5.76 -9.41
CA LEU A 188 -15.89 5.52 -8.75
C LEU A 188 -15.85 4.30 -7.85
N TYR A 189 -15.26 3.19 -8.31
CA TYR A 189 -15.13 1.99 -7.49
C TYR A 189 -14.27 2.25 -6.24
N ALA A 190 -13.16 2.98 -6.39
CA ALA A 190 -12.32 3.38 -5.26
C ALA A 190 -13.07 4.27 -4.26
N ALA A 191 -13.87 5.23 -4.74
CA ALA A 191 -14.64 6.10 -3.86
C ALA A 191 -15.73 5.33 -3.07
N LEU A 192 -16.41 4.38 -3.72
CA LEU A 192 -17.42 3.53 -3.07
C LEU A 192 -16.78 2.55 -2.07
N ASP A 193 -15.58 2.04 -2.37
CA ASP A 193 -14.77 1.24 -1.44
C ASP A 193 -14.39 2.05 -0.20
N ALA A 194 -13.85 3.27 -0.37
CA ALA A 194 -13.54 4.17 0.75
C ALA A 194 -14.78 4.54 1.58
N LEU A 195 -15.94 4.75 0.95
CA LEU A 195 -17.18 5.01 1.66
C LEU A 195 -17.62 3.79 2.49
N SER A 196 -17.47 2.58 1.94
CA SER A 196 -17.75 1.33 2.66
C SER A 196 -16.84 1.19 3.88
N HIS A 197 -15.54 1.46 3.73
CA HIS A 197 -14.60 1.51 4.86
C HIS A 197 -15.03 2.50 5.95
N CYS A 198 -15.51 3.70 5.57
CA CYS A 198 -16.00 4.68 6.54
C CYS A 198 -17.21 4.15 7.32
N LEU A 199 -18.20 3.56 6.64
CA LEU A 199 -19.39 3.02 7.29
C LEU A 199 -19.05 1.82 8.20
N GLU A 200 -18.22 0.90 7.71
CA GLU A 200 -17.79 -0.26 8.48
C GLU A 200 -16.98 0.11 9.73
N ALA A 201 -16.19 1.18 9.67
CA ALA A 201 -15.42 1.67 10.81
C ALA A 201 -16.33 2.15 11.96
N LEU A 202 -17.52 2.69 11.67
CA LEU A 202 -18.46 3.21 12.67
C LEU A 202 -19.12 2.10 13.51
N TRP A 203 -19.26 0.89 12.97
CA TRP A 203 -19.85 -0.25 13.69
C TRP A 203 -18.83 -1.35 14.03
N ALA A 204 -17.54 -1.14 13.74
CA ALA A 204 -16.51 -2.11 14.05
C ALA A 204 -16.45 -2.38 15.56
N ARG A 205 -16.20 -3.64 15.97
CA ARG A 205 -16.02 -3.99 17.40
C ARG A 205 -14.93 -3.18 18.12
N GLY A 206 -13.98 -2.62 17.36
CA GLY A 206 -12.90 -1.78 17.85
C GLY A 206 -13.10 -0.29 17.62
N ALA A 207 -14.31 0.16 17.28
CA ALA A 207 -14.63 1.57 17.06
C ALA A 207 -14.26 2.44 18.28
N SER A 208 -13.89 3.68 17.99
CA SER A 208 -13.36 4.64 18.94
C SER A 208 -13.73 6.06 18.51
N THR A 209 -13.73 6.99 19.45
CA THR A 209 -13.99 8.41 19.15
C THR A 209 -13.07 8.97 18.06
N PHE A 210 -11.83 8.48 17.95
CA PHE A 210 -10.89 8.87 16.91
C PHE A 210 -11.25 8.28 15.54
N SER A 211 -11.54 6.98 15.46
CA SER A 211 -11.95 6.34 14.20
C SER A 211 -13.29 6.90 13.71
N ASP A 212 -14.24 7.15 14.61
CA ASP A 212 -15.57 7.63 14.26
C ASP A 212 -15.53 9.06 13.70
N ALA A 213 -14.68 9.91 14.27
CA ALA A 213 -14.44 11.27 13.78
C ALA A 213 -13.83 11.25 12.36
N LEU A 214 -12.82 10.39 12.13
CA LEU A 214 -12.19 10.24 10.82
C LEU A 214 -13.18 9.68 9.79
N ALA A 215 -13.90 8.61 10.14
CA ALA A 215 -14.86 7.95 9.26
C ALA A 215 -16.00 8.89 8.86
N THR A 216 -16.56 9.63 9.82
CA THR A 216 -17.65 10.59 9.56
C THR A 216 -17.19 11.72 8.66
N ARG A 217 -15.99 12.28 8.91
CA ARG A 217 -15.43 13.35 8.07
C ARG A 217 -15.16 12.86 6.65
N ALA A 218 -14.51 11.71 6.51
CA ALA A 218 -14.17 11.14 5.22
C ALA A 218 -15.44 10.77 4.42
N ALA A 219 -16.44 10.14 5.04
CA ALA A 219 -17.72 9.83 4.39
C ALA A 219 -18.42 11.09 3.86
N GLY A 220 -18.44 12.17 4.64
CA GLY A 220 -19.00 13.45 4.19
C GLY A 220 -18.27 14.03 2.98
N GLN A 221 -16.93 14.04 3.00
CA GLN A 221 -16.12 14.54 1.87
C GLN A 221 -16.30 13.68 0.60
N ILE A 222 -16.32 12.35 0.74
CA ILE A 222 -16.54 11.45 -0.39
C ILE A 222 -17.93 11.69 -0.99
N HIS A 223 -18.97 11.81 -0.14
CA HIS A 223 -20.32 12.07 -0.60
C HIS A 223 -20.44 13.36 -1.40
N GLU A 224 -19.79 14.45 -0.96
CA GLU A 224 -19.76 15.74 -1.66
C GLU A 224 -19.05 15.66 -3.02
N MET A 225 -18.11 14.72 -3.20
CA MET A 225 -17.31 14.57 -4.42
C MET A 225 -17.87 13.54 -5.41
N LEU A 226 -18.79 12.67 -4.99
CA LEU A 226 -19.42 11.71 -5.90
C LEU A 226 -20.27 12.43 -6.95
N PRO A 227 -20.25 11.99 -8.23
CA PRO A 227 -21.07 12.62 -9.25
C PRO A 227 -22.55 12.44 -8.94
N PRO A 228 -23.41 13.39 -9.36
CA PRO A 228 -24.85 13.25 -9.24
C PRO A 228 -25.33 12.01 -10.01
N ALA A 229 -26.39 11.39 -9.51
CA ALA A 229 -27.07 10.26 -10.13
C ALA A 229 -27.72 10.64 -11.48
#